data_AF-A0A2S6QEL7-F1
#
_entry.id   AF-A0A2S6QEL7-F1
#
_cell.length_a   1.000
_cell.length_b   1.000
_cell.length_c   1.000
_cell.angle_alpha   90.00
_cell.angle_beta   90.00
_cell.angle_gamma   90.00
#
_symmetry.space_group_name_H-M   'P 1'
#
loop_
_entity.id
_entity.type
_entity.pdbx_description
1 polymer ?
#
loop_
_entity_poly.entity_id
_entity_poly.type
_entity_poly.pdbx_seq_one_letter_code
_entity_poly.pdbx_strand_id
1 'polypeptide(L)'
;MSNINYDDSPYSVREDIVEAHQRAWDRLSKAGNWLTGEERLKVMAEARHARDCPGYAKIREALSPFSITEPFDSGTDLPQNWVNMIHLIVADPGRLTQTWYKKTIDSGILETHFVEIVSIVAHTTAIDTFANGIGVPVRALPEAQSGEPSYYRPAEARQHQAWSPNIAWDEYGPNEADYFVGPESNIRRALTLVPDEARGFFDVVAAQYLSGPEMRDFTQEFRAITHLQIELLAARVSALNQCTY
;
A
#
# COMPACT_ATOMS: atom_id res chain seq x y z
N MET A 1 3.15 4.60 -21.84
CA MET A 1 2.66 3.59 -20.86
C MET A 1 3.69 2.47 -20.73
N SER A 2 4.27 2.30 -19.54
CA SER A 2 5.18 1.17 -19.25
C SER A 2 4.35 -0.12 -19.10
N ASN A 3 4.71 -1.15 -19.87
CA ASN A 3 4.06 -2.46 -19.83
C ASN A 3 4.78 -3.38 -18.84
N ILE A 4 4.07 -3.87 -17.83
CA ILE A 4 4.52 -4.87 -16.87
C ILE A 4 4.48 -6.24 -17.55
N ASN A 5 5.65 -6.85 -17.66
CA ASN A 5 5.83 -8.27 -17.92
C ASN A 5 6.98 -8.76 -17.03
N TYR A 6 7.18 -10.08 -16.98
CA TYR A 6 8.26 -10.72 -16.23
C TYR A 6 9.00 -11.74 -17.11
N ASP A 7 9.15 -11.44 -18.40
CA ASP A 7 9.79 -12.34 -19.37
C ASP A 7 11.30 -12.53 -19.08
N ASP A 8 11.87 -11.62 -18.29
CA ASP A 8 13.24 -11.66 -17.76
C ASP A 8 13.37 -12.50 -16.48
N SER A 9 12.28 -13.07 -15.97
CA SER A 9 12.29 -13.95 -14.79
C SER A 9 12.85 -15.34 -15.12
N PRO A 10 13.69 -15.92 -14.25
CA PRO A 10 14.10 -17.32 -14.37
C PRO A 10 12.96 -18.30 -13.99
N TYR A 11 11.86 -17.80 -13.43
CA TYR A 11 10.68 -18.56 -13.04
C TYR A 11 9.47 -18.18 -13.89
N SER A 12 8.61 -19.16 -14.19
CA SER A 12 7.30 -18.88 -14.78
C SER A 12 6.43 -18.08 -13.81
N VAL A 13 6.00 -16.90 -14.24
CA VAL A 13 5.07 -16.04 -13.48
C VAL A 13 3.65 -16.30 -13.97
N ARG A 14 2.69 -16.45 -13.03
CA ARG A 14 1.28 -16.63 -13.39
C ARG A 14 0.74 -15.36 -14.06
N GLU A 15 -0.07 -15.56 -15.09
CA GLU A 15 -0.66 -14.47 -15.88
C GLU A 15 -1.48 -13.50 -15.03
N ASP A 16 -2.28 -14.00 -14.08
CA ASP A 16 -3.11 -13.19 -13.21
C ASP A 16 -2.30 -12.23 -12.30
N ILE A 17 -1.06 -12.58 -11.94
CA ILE A 17 -0.13 -11.68 -11.25
C ILE A 17 0.33 -10.56 -12.18
N VAL A 18 0.70 -10.89 -13.42
CA VAL A 18 1.13 -9.91 -14.42
C VAL A 18 0.00 -8.91 -14.69
N GLU A 19 -1.21 -9.40 -14.90
CA GLU A 19 -2.38 -8.56 -15.14
C GLU A 19 -2.73 -7.67 -13.94
N ALA A 20 -2.71 -8.20 -12.71
CA ALA A 20 -2.98 -7.42 -11.51
C ALA A 20 -1.93 -6.30 -11.32
N HIS A 21 -0.66 -6.60 -11.55
CA HIS A 21 0.40 -5.59 -11.48
C HIS A 21 0.27 -4.55 -12.59
N GLN A 22 -0.11 -4.96 -13.80
CA GLN A 22 -0.37 -4.03 -14.92
C GLN A 22 -1.54 -3.09 -14.61
N ARG A 23 -2.65 -3.62 -14.05
CA ARG A 23 -3.80 -2.80 -13.61
C ARG A 23 -3.40 -1.82 -12.52
N ALA A 24 -2.58 -2.26 -11.56
CA ALA A 24 -2.04 -1.39 -10.52
C ALA A 24 -1.14 -0.29 -11.11
N TRP A 25 -0.24 -0.61 -12.04
CA TRP A 25 0.64 0.37 -12.70
C TRP A 25 -0.16 1.40 -13.50
N ASP A 26 -1.16 0.96 -14.28
CA ASP A 26 -2.03 1.87 -15.03
C ASP A 26 -2.83 2.77 -14.08
N ARG A 27 -3.41 2.23 -13.01
CA ARG A 27 -4.13 3.03 -12.00
C ARG A 27 -3.21 4.03 -11.29
N LEU A 28 -2.02 3.61 -10.85
CA LEU A 28 -1.08 4.48 -10.14
C LEU A 28 -0.56 5.62 -11.03
N SER A 29 -0.54 5.42 -12.35
CA SER A 29 -0.15 6.46 -13.30
C SER A 29 -1.21 7.54 -13.55
N LYS A 30 -2.47 7.30 -13.18
CA LYS A 30 -3.59 8.25 -13.32
C LYS A 30 -3.81 9.02 -12.03
N ALA A 31 -4.50 10.15 -12.12
CA ALA A 31 -5.00 10.85 -10.93
C ALA A 31 -5.94 9.93 -10.13
N GLY A 32 -5.80 9.96 -8.80
CA GLY A 32 -6.63 9.20 -7.87
C GLY A 32 -7.79 10.01 -7.33
N ASN A 33 -8.14 9.78 -6.07
CA ASN A 33 -9.19 10.56 -5.42
C ASN A 33 -8.67 11.94 -4.96
N TRP A 34 -7.41 12.05 -4.55
CA TRP A 34 -6.84 13.27 -3.99
C TRP A 34 -5.52 13.69 -4.62
N LEU A 35 -4.72 12.74 -5.12
CA LEU A 35 -3.42 13.03 -5.73
C LEU A 35 -3.50 12.97 -7.25
N THR A 36 -2.79 13.89 -7.92
CA THR A 36 -2.58 13.85 -9.38
C THR A 36 -1.72 12.64 -9.78
N GLY A 37 -1.74 12.27 -11.06
CA GLY A 37 -0.86 11.20 -11.57
C GLY A 37 0.63 11.50 -11.29
N GLU A 38 1.05 12.76 -11.42
CA GLU A 38 2.43 13.19 -11.13
C GLU A 38 2.78 13.02 -9.65
N GLU A 39 1.94 13.50 -8.73
CA GLU A 39 2.17 13.34 -7.29
C GLU A 39 2.21 11.87 -6.87
N ARG A 40 1.34 11.03 -7.44
CA ARG A 40 1.34 9.58 -7.17
C ARG A 40 2.65 8.94 -7.59
N LEU A 41 3.18 9.28 -8.77
CA LEU A 41 4.50 8.80 -9.20
C LEU A 41 5.64 9.32 -8.32
N LYS A 42 5.56 10.56 -7.85
CA LYS A 42 6.52 11.10 -6.87
C LYS A 42 6.46 10.33 -5.55
N VAL A 43 5.28 9.95 -5.06
CA VAL A 43 5.15 9.09 -3.87
C VAL A 43 5.78 7.71 -4.11
N MET A 44 5.59 7.11 -5.29
CA MET A 44 6.25 5.84 -5.64
C MET A 44 7.79 5.99 -5.67
N ALA A 45 8.29 7.06 -6.28
CA ALA A 45 9.72 7.35 -6.37
C ALA A 45 10.33 7.60 -4.99
N GLU A 46 9.64 8.37 -4.14
CA GLU A 46 10.06 8.65 -2.77
C GLU A 46 10.04 7.39 -1.91
N ALA A 47 9.06 6.50 -2.09
CA ALA A 47 9.02 5.21 -1.39
C ALA A 47 10.22 4.31 -1.72
N ARG A 48 10.68 4.32 -2.99
CA ARG A 48 11.90 3.63 -3.42
C ARG A 48 13.14 4.31 -2.85
N HIS A 49 13.25 5.62 -2.98
CA HIS A 49 14.36 6.39 -2.44
C HIS A 49 14.52 6.17 -0.92
N ALA A 50 13.43 6.23 -0.16
CA ALA A 50 13.39 6.01 1.28
C ALA A 50 13.92 4.64 1.71
N ARG A 51 13.90 3.63 0.84
CA ARG A 51 14.42 2.28 1.12
C ARG A 51 15.93 2.19 0.91
N ASP A 52 16.45 2.96 -0.04
CA ASP A 52 17.84 2.91 -0.49
C ASP A 52 18.71 4.01 0.14
N CYS A 53 18.10 5.04 0.74
CA CYS A 53 18.82 6.15 1.35
C CYS A 53 19.39 5.79 2.74
N PRO A 54 20.46 6.47 3.20
CA PRO A 54 21.03 6.24 4.54
C PRO A 54 20.04 6.45 5.70
N GLY A 55 18.98 7.23 5.48
CA GLY A 55 17.92 7.47 6.47
C GLY A 55 17.20 6.18 6.89
N TYR A 56 17.05 5.23 5.97
CA TYR A 56 16.40 3.94 6.24
C TYR A 56 17.03 3.20 7.42
N ALA A 57 18.35 3.01 7.37
CA ALA A 57 19.09 2.31 8.42
C ALA A 57 19.02 3.07 9.76
N LYS A 58 19.17 4.42 9.71
CA LYS A 58 19.06 5.27 10.90
C LYS A 58 17.72 5.07 11.63
N ILE A 59 16.59 5.04 10.90
CA ILE A 59 15.26 4.85 11.49
C ILE A 59 15.15 3.48 12.18
N ARG A 60 15.60 2.42 11.51
CA ARG A 60 15.50 1.05 12.01
C ARG A 60 16.36 0.80 13.24
N GLU A 61 17.55 1.41 13.30
CA GLU A 61 18.49 1.26 14.42
C GLU A 61 18.16 2.16 15.61
N ALA A 62 17.42 3.26 15.39
CA ALA A 62 17.01 4.16 16.45
C ALA A 62 16.10 3.46 17.47
N LEU A 63 16.26 3.80 18.76
CA LEU A 63 15.36 3.31 19.83
C LEU A 63 13.90 3.71 19.59
N SER A 64 13.70 4.89 19.00
CA SER A 64 12.41 5.38 18.56
C SER A 64 12.58 6.01 17.18
N PRO A 65 11.74 5.68 16.19
CA PRO A 65 11.81 6.35 14.89
C PRO A 65 11.58 7.86 14.99
N PHE A 66 10.94 8.32 16.07
CA PHE A 66 10.65 9.74 16.33
C PHE A 66 11.80 10.51 16.99
N SER A 67 12.91 9.85 17.36
CA SER A 67 14.09 10.56 17.87
C SER A 67 14.95 11.17 16.76
N ILE A 68 14.67 10.85 15.50
CA ILE A 68 15.37 11.43 14.35
C ILE A 68 14.76 12.81 14.08
N THR A 69 15.57 13.85 14.31
CA THR A 69 15.17 15.26 14.13
C THR A 69 15.78 15.89 12.88
N GLU A 70 16.76 15.22 12.27
CA GLU A 70 17.33 15.63 10.99
C GLU A 70 16.26 15.47 9.89
N PRO A 71 16.13 16.43 8.96
CA PRO A 71 15.32 16.22 7.77
C PRO A 71 15.80 14.99 7.00
N PHE A 72 14.88 14.18 6.51
CA PHE A 72 15.23 13.07 5.64
C PHE A 72 15.67 13.59 4.26
N ASP A 73 16.64 12.87 3.68
CA ASP A 73 17.04 13.09 2.29
C ASP A 73 15.84 12.82 1.38
N SER A 74 15.53 13.77 0.50
CA SER A 74 14.36 13.70 -0.37
C SER A 74 14.79 13.23 -1.76
N GLY A 75 14.15 12.18 -2.26
CA GLY A 75 14.34 11.71 -3.64
C GLY A 75 13.53 12.49 -4.67
N THR A 76 12.63 13.34 -4.21
CA THR A 76 11.66 14.09 -5.03
C THR A 76 11.48 15.53 -4.56
N ASP A 77 10.62 16.29 -5.23
CA ASP A 77 10.18 17.64 -4.85
C ASP A 77 8.87 17.63 -4.04
N LEU A 78 8.50 16.49 -3.43
CA LEU A 78 7.34 16.42 -2.54
C LEU A 78 7.50 17.33 -1.32
N PRO A 79 6.38 17.82 -0.73
CA PRO A 79 6.43 18.53 0.54
C PRO A 79 7.17 17.74 1.63
N GLN A 80 8.02 18.41 2.41
CA GLN A 80 8.88 17.73 3.40
C GLN A 80 8.07 16.91 4.43
N ASN A 81 6.87 17.33 4.79
CA ASN A 81 6.01 16.56 5.69
C ASN A 81 5.54 15.24 5.05
N TRP A 82 5.34 15.19 3.74
CA TRP A 82 5.03 13.95 3.01
C TRP A 82 6.26 13.05 2.94
N VAL A 83 7.44 13.60 2.63
CA VAL A 83 8.72 12.87 2.65
C VAL A 83 8.92 12.21 4.01
N ASN A 84 8.77 12.97 5.09
CA ASN A 84 8.92 12.44 6.45
C ASN A 84 7.92 11.33 6.78
N MET A 85 6.66 11.48 6.35
CA MET A 85 5.65 10.44 6.51
C MET A 85 6.03 9.17 5.73
N ILE A 86 6.42 9.30 4.46
CA ILE A 86 6.78 8.16 3.58
C ILE A 86 7.98 7.41 4.15
N HIS A 87 9.04 8.11 4.55
CA HIS A 87 10.26 7.49 5.09
C HIS A 87 9.98 6.68 6.35
N LEU A 88 9.16 7.21 7.26
CA LEU A 88 8.77 6.51 8.49
C LEU A 88 7.91 5.28 8.19
N ILE A 89 6.96 5.37 7.25
CA ILE A 89 6.12 4.24 6.83
C ILE A 89 6.96 3.15 6.15
N VAL A 90 7.90 3.53 5.28
CA VAL A 90 8.74 2.57 4.54
C VAL A 90 9.74 1.87 5.47
N ALA A 91 10.34 2.61 6.40
CA ALA A 91 11.42 2.08 7.23
C ALA A 91 10.92 1.28 8.43
N ASP A 92 9.82 1.70 9.05
CA ASP A 92 9.45 1.19 10.37
C ASP A 92 7.95 1.37 10.70
N PRO A 93 7.05 0.75 9.90
CA PRO A 93 5.61 0.90 10.08
C PRO A 93 5.10 0.33 11.41
N GLY A 94 5.77 -0.71 11.94
CA GLY A 94 5.38 -1.41 13.17
C GLY A 94 5.52 -0.60 14.45
N ARG A 95 6.36 0.45 14.47
CA ARG A 95 6.54 1.34 15.62
C ARG A 95 5.82 2.68 15.47
N LEU A 96 5.00 2.84 14.43
CA LEU A 96 4.13 4.02 14.29
C LEU A 96 3.05 4.02 15.37
N THR A 97 2.63 5.21 15.80
CA THR A 97 1.69 5.39 16.91
C THR A 97 0.57 6.35 16.56
N GLN A 98 -0.52 6.33 17.33
CA GLN A 98 -1.60 7.32 17.18
C GLN A 98 -1.10 8.76 17.38
N THR A 99 -0.11 8.98 18.26
CA THR A 99 0.51 10.29 18.45
C THR A 99 1.27 10.73 17.21
N TRP A 100 1.99 9.82 16.55
CA TRP A 100 2.60 10.10 15.26
C TRP A 100 1.55 10.47 14.21
N TYR A 101 0.48 9.68 14.08
CA TYR A 101 -0.61 9.97 13.14
C TYR A 101 -1.16 11.39 13.35
N LYS A 102 -1.50 11.75 14.59
CA LYS A 102 -1.98 13.10 14.93
C LYS A 102 -1.00 14.19 14.51
N LYS A 103 0.28 14.03 14.85
CA LYS A 103 1.34 14.99 14.44
C LYS A 103 1.47 15.09 12.91
N THR A 104 1.32 13.98 12.20
CA THR A 104 1.35 13.95 10.73
C THR A 104 0.20 14.77 10.16
N ILE A 105 -1.03 14.60 10.67
CA ILE A 105 -2.19 15.40 10.25
C ILE A 105 -2.03 16.88 10.66
N ASP A 106 -1.60 17.15 11.89
CA ASP A 106 -1.36 18.50 12.42
C ASP A 106 -0.26 19.25 11.64
N SER A 107 0.61 18.54 10.92
CA SER A 107 1.61 19.13 10.03
C SER A 107 1.02 19.68 8.71
N GLY A 108 -0.30 19.54 8.50
CA GLY A 108 -1.01 20.01 7.32
C GLY A 108 -1.34 18.93 6.28
N ILE A 109 -1.09 17.65 6.57
CA ILE A 109 -1.51 16.55 5.69
C ILE A 109 -2.97 16.22 5.98
N LEU A 110 -3.84 16.35 4.98
CA LEU A 110 -5.24 15.95 5.13
C LEU A 110 -5.35 14.42 5.26
N GLU A 111 -6.30 13.92 6.06
CA GLU A 111 -6.50 12.49 6.29
C GLU A 111 -6.73 11.71 4.99
N THR A 112 -7.35 12.35 4.00
CA THR A 112 -7.58 11.78 2.67
C THR A 112 -6.27 11.55 1.90
N HIS A 113 -5.37 12.53 1.92
CA HIS A 113 -4.04 12.42 1.32
C HIS A 113 -3.19 11.42 2.09
N PHE A 114 -3.30 11.39 3.42
CA PHE A 114 -2.62 10.40 4.25
C PHE A 114 -2.98 8.97 3.80
N VAL A 115 -4.27 8.65 3.68
CA VAL A 115 -4.70 7.30 3.29
C VAL A 115 -4.29 6.96 1.84
N GLU A 116 -4.37 7.92 0.92
CA GLU A 116 -3.93 7.70 -0.46
C GLU A 116 -2.41 7.47 -0.57
N ILE A 117 -1.60 8.25 0.14
CA ILE A 117 -0.13 8.07 0.22
C ILE A 117 0.20 6.69 0.80
N VAL A 118 -0.44 6.29 1.90
CA VAL A 118 -0.27 4.95 2.50
C VAL A 118 -0.58 3.86 1.47
N SER A 119 -1.67 4.00 0.71
CA SER A 119 -2.02 3.04 -0.35
C SER A 119 -0.92 2.94 -1.41
N ILE A 120 -0.43 4.06 -1.93
CA ILE A 120 0.57 4.07 -2.99
C ILE A 120 1.88 3.42 -2.51
N VAL A 121 2.31 3.73 -1.28
CA VAL A 121 3.48 3.10 -0.65
C VAL A 121 3.28 1.59 -0.52
N ALA A 122 2.08 1.14 -0.11
CA ALA A 122 1.75 -0.28 0.04
C ALA A 122 1.77 -1.02 -1.31
N HIS A 123 1.15 -0.46 -2.36
CA HIS A 123 1.15 -1.04 -3.70
C HIS A 123 2.56 -1.14 -4.28
N THR A 124 3.34 -0.05 -4.19
CA THR A 124 4.72 0.00 -4.66
C THR A 124 5.57 -1.04 -3.94
N THR A 125 5.41 -1.14 -2.62
CA THR A 125 6.13 -2.14 -1.81
C THR A 125 5.75 -3.56 -2.18
N ALA A 126 4.47 -3.87 -2.40
CA ALA A 126 4.02 -5.22 -2.78
C ALA A 126 4.60 -5.65 -4.14
N ILE A 127 4.56 -4.77 -5.14
CA ILE A 127 5.01 -5.09 -6.50
C ILE A 127 6.55 -5.15 -6.57
N ASP A 128 7.25 -4.24 -5.90
CA ASP A 128 8.73 -4.26 -5.85
C ASP A 128 9.25 -5.45 -5.05
N THR A 129 8.58 -5.84 -3.96
CA THR A 129 8.93 -7.03 -3.19
C THR A 129 8.75 -8.30 -4.02
N PHE A 130 7.70 -8.37 -4.84
CA PHE A 130 7.52 -9.48 -5.78
C PHE A 130 8.68 -9.58 -6.77
N ALA A 131 9.04 -8.47 -7.43
CA ALA A 131 10.15 -8.44 -8.39
C ALA A 131 11.47 -8.90 -7.74
N ASN A 132 11.79 -8.35 -6.56
CA ASN A 132 12.97 -8.77 -5.80
C ASN A 132 12.91 -10.26 -5.42
N GLY A 133 11.74 -10.77 -5.01
CA GLY A 133 11.54 -12.15 -4.59
C GLY A 133 11.77 -13.17 -5.71
N ILE A 134 11.47 -12.82 -6.96
CA ILE A 134 11.73 -13.68 -8.12
C ILE A 134 13.10 -13.41 -8.79
N GLY A 135 13.89 -12.49 -8.23
CA GLY A 135 15.26 -12.22 -8.67
C GLY A 135 15.37 -11.38 -9.94
N VAL A 136 14.40 -10.51 -10.20
CA VAL A 136 14.41 -9.59 -11.36
C VAL A 136 14.50 -8.13 -10.90
N PRO A 137 14.94 -7.20 -11.77
CA PRO A 137 14.89 -5.78 -11.45
C PRO A 137 13.47 -5.28 -11.14
N VAL A 138 13.37 -4.34 -10.21
CA VAL A 138 12.13 -3.58 -9.98
C VAL A 138 11.71 -2.88 -11.27
N ARG A 139 10.42 -2.89 -11.58
CA ARG A 139 9.92 -2.35 -12.86
C ARG A 139 10.05 -0.83 -12.86
N ALA A 140 10.37 -0.24 -14.01
CA ALA A 140 10.39 1.22 -14.15
C ALA A 140 9.02 1.80 -13.77
N LEU A 141 9.02 2.97 -13.12
CA LEU A 141 7.78 3.69 -12.83
C LEU A 141 7.05 3.99 -14.16
N PRO A 142 5.71 3.99 -14.18
CA PRO A 142 4.98 4.38 -15.38
C PRO A 142 5.15 5.88 -15.65
N GLU A 143 4.64 6.34 -16.78
CA GLU A 143 4.57 7.78 -17.11
C GLU A 143 3.27 8.35 -16.55
N ALA A 144 3.31 9.56 -15.98
CA ALA A 144 2.11 10.20 -15.45
C ALA A 144 1.11 10.45 -16.58
N GLN A 145 -0.14 10.06 -16.37
CA GLN A 145 -1.25 10.39 -17.25
C GLN A 145 -1.88 11.70 -16.78
N SER A 146 -2.26 12.54 -17.74
CA SER A 146 -3.02 13.77 -17.46
C SER A 146 -4.38 13.45 -16.83
N GLY A 147 -4.79 14.25 -15.85
CA GLY A 147 -6.09 14.13 -15.21
C GLY A 147 -6.10 14.86 -13.88
N GLU A 148 -7.30 15.11 -13.36
CA GLU A 148 -7.51 15.76 -12.07
C GLU A 148 -7.99 14.74 -11.03
N PRO A 149 -7.65 14.90 -9.74
CA PRO A 149 -8.21 14.08 -8.69
C PRO A 149 -9.75 14.17 -8.65
N SER A 150 -10.42 13.06 -8.34
CA SER A 150 -11.90 13.06 -8.30
C SER A 150 -12.49 13.80 -7.10
N TYR A 151 -11.68 14.04 -6.06
CA TYR A 151 -12.06 14.57 -4.75
C TYR A 151 -13.21 13.81 -4.08
N TYR A 152 -13.40 12.54 -4.46
CA TYR A 152 -14.43 11.70 -3.89
C TYR A 152 -14.08 11.29 -2.46
N ARG A 153 -15.01 11.58 -1.54
CA ARG A 153 -15.00 11.09 -0.16
C ARG A 153 -16.28 10.29 0.08
N PRO A 154 -16.21 9.03 0.53
CA PRO A 154 -17.40 8.29 0.92
C PRO A 154 -18.16 9.00 2.04
N ALA A 155 -19.48 9.07 1.94
CA ALA A 155 -20.31 9.77 2.93
C ALA A 155 -20.28 9.07 4.30
N GLU A 156 -20.04 7.77 4.28
CA GLU A 156 -20.03 6.91 5.44
C GLU A 156 -18.66 6.84 6.13
N ALA A 157 -17.60 7.42 5.52
CA ALA A 157 -16.26 7.40 6.08
C ALA A 157 -16.12 8.34 7.30
N ARG A 158 -15.91 7.74 8.47
CA ARG A 158 -15.75 8.42 9.78
C ARG A 158 -14.70 7.72 10.64
N GLN A 159 -14.22 8.37 11.69
CA GLN A 159 -13.25 7.76 12.59
C GLN A 159 -13.93 6.67 13.44
N HIS A 160 -13.56 5.41 13.22
CA HIS A 160 -14.00 4.26 14.01
C HIS A 160 -12.89 3.76 14.94
N GLN A 161 -12.54 2.46 14.90
CA GLN A 161 -11.49 1.86 15.72
C GLN A 161 -10.07 2.12 15.19
N ALA A 162 -9.93 2.64 13.97
CA ALA A 162 -8.64 3.01 13.37
C ALA A 162 -8.25 4.47 13.71
N TRP A 163 -7.01 4.85 13.38
CA TRP A 163 -6.56 6.24 13.55
C TRP A 163 -7.17 7.18 12.51
N SER A 164 -7.15 6.77 11.24
CA SER A 164 -7.77 7.50 10.14
C SER A 164 -9.24 7.10 9.95
N PRO A 165 -10.08 8.00 9.39
CA PRO A 165 -11.44 7.65 9.01
C PRO A 165 -11.47 6.44 8.08
N ASN A 166 -12.48 5.59 8.27
CA ASN A 166 -12.79 4.47 7.38
C ASN A 166 -14.30 4.23 7.38
N ILE A 167 -14.74 3.25 6.60
CA ILE A 167 -16.14 2.81 6.57
C ILE A 167 -16.28 1.57 7.47
N ALA A 168 -17.28 1.56 8.35
CA ALA A 168 -17.65 0.37 9.12
C ALA A 168 -18.26 -0.71 8.22
N TRP A 169 -18.14 -1.98 8.62
CA TRP A 169 -18.45 -3.11 7.75
C TRP A 169 -19.92 -3.16 7.29
N ASP A 170 -20.83 -2.68 8.12
CA ASP A 170 -22.28 -2.67 7.94
C ASP A 170 -22.85 -1.29 7.60
N GLU A 171 -21.98 -0.28 7.42
CA GLU A 171 -22.38 1.11 7.19
C GLU A 171 -21.94 1.62 5.82
N TYR A 172 -21.74 0.77 4.81
CA TYR A 172 -21.30 1.22 3.48
C TYR A 172 -22.44 1.80 2.63
N GLY A 173 -22.10 2.79 1.80
CA GLY A 173 -22.99 3.35 0.79
C GLY A 173 -23.10 2.47 -0.47
N PRO A 174 -24.02 2.79 -1.39
CA PRO A 174 -24.21 2.03 -2.63
C PRO A 174 -22.96 2.02 -3.53
N ASN A 175 -22.09 3.03 -3.43
CA ASN A 175 -20.87 3.13 -4.23
C ASN A 175 -19.77 2.17 -3.77
N GLU A 176 -19.80 1.69 -2.53
CA GLU A 176 -18.80 0.78 -1.94
C GLU A 176 -19.35 -0.64 -1.70
N ALA A 177 -20.62 -0.89 -2.03
CA ALA A 177 -21.29 -2.15 -1.75
C ALA A 177 -20.63 -3.38 -2.38
N ASP A 178 -19.98 -3.22 -3.53
CA ASP A 178 -19.18 -4.27 -4.18
C ASP A 178 -17.97 -4.71 -3.34
N TYR A 179 -17.42 -3.79 -2.56
CA TYR A 179 -16.22 -4.03 -1.77
C TYR A 179 -16.54 -4.73 -0.45
N PHE A 180 -17.64 -4.37 0.22
CA PHE A 180 -18.06 -4.93 1.51
C PHE A 180 -18.80 -6.27 1.39
N VAL A 181 -18.16 -7.22 0.72
CA VAL A 181 -18.66 -8.59 0.55
C VAL A 181 -17.93 -9.58 1.44
N GLY A 182 -18.68 -10.52 2.03
CA GLY A 182 -18.16 -11.51 2.96
C GLY A 182 -18.13 -11.02 4.41
N PRO A 183 -17.46 -11.76 5.30
CA PRO A 183 -17.43 -11.44 6.73
C PRO A 183 -16.45 -10.31 7.04
N GLU A 184 -16.65 -9.72 8.21
CA GLU A 184 -15.91 -8.55 8.68
C GLU A 184 -14.39 -8.74 8.66
N SER A 185 -13.69 -7.73 8.15
CA SER A 185 -12.24 -7.71 8.04
C SER A 185 -11.70 -6.30 8.27
N ASN A 186 -10.96 -6.14 9.36
CA ASN A 186 -10.34 -4.85 9.72
C ASN A 186 -9.34 -4.37 8.66
N ILE A 187 -8.53 -5.28 8.09
CA ILE A 187 -7.57 -4.92 7.04
C ILE A 187 -8.26 -4.39 5.79
N ARG A 188 -9.42 -4.95 5.43
CA ARG A 188 -10.20 -4.46 4.28
C ARG A 188 -10.75 -3.06 4.51
N ARG A 189 -11.00 -2.66 5.76
CA ARG A 189 -11.49 -1.30 6.09
C ARG A 189 -10.39 -0.23 6.01
N ALA A 190 -9.12 -0.60 6.16
CA ALA A 190 -8.00 0.33 6.38
C ALA A 190 -7.87 1.46 5.34
N LEU A 191 -8.14 1.17 4.07
CA LEU A 191 -7.99 2.12 2.96
C LEU A 191 -9.32 2.74 2.48
N THR A 192 -10.45 2.44 3.14
CA THR A 192 -11.78 2.75 2.61
C THR A 192 -12.17 4.22 2.65
N LEU A 193 -11.33 5.10 3.20
CA LEU A 193 -11.44 6.54 2.95
C LEU A 193 -11.15 6.91 1.49
N VAL A 194 -10.41 6.05 0.79
CA VAL A 194 -10.02 6.17 -0.61
C VAL A 194 -10.40 4.84 -1.29
N PRO A 195 -11.69 4.64 -1.62
CA PRO A 195 -12.21 3.30 -1.93
C PRO A 195 -11.63 2.69 -3.21
N ASP A 196 -11.24 3.50 -4.19
CA ASP A 196 -10.58 3.02 -5.41
C ASP A 196 -9.21 2.41 -5.11
N GLU A 197 -8.51 2.99 -4.14
CA GLU A 197 -7.26 2.45 -3.60
C GLU A 197 -7.48 1.18 -2.78
N ALA A 198 -8.57 1.09 -2.01
CA ALA A 198 -8.93 -0.12 -1.28
C ALA A 198 -9.22 -1.30 -2.23
N ARG A 199 -10.04 -1.09 -3.27
CA ARG A 199 -10.28 -2.09 -4.33
C ARG A 199 -8.98 -2.48 -4.99
N GLY A 200 -8.18 -1.48 -5.31
CA GLY A 200 -6.93 -1.64 -5.99
C GLY A 200 -5.90 -2.48 -5.24
N PHE A 201 -5.84 -2.30 -3.92
CA PHE A 201 -4.94 -3.05 -3.06
C PHE A 201 -5.33 -4.52 -3.03
N PHE A 202 -6.63 -4.81 -2.89
CA PHE A 202 -7.11 -6.19 -2.84
C PHE A 202 -7.10 -6.91 -4.19
N ASP A 203 -7.08 -6.20 -5.32
CA ASP A 203 -6.78 -6.77 -6.63
C ASP A 203 -5.36 -7.39 -6.66
N VAL A 204 -4.36 -6.65 -6.16
CA VAL A 204 -2.97 -7.15 -6.04
C VAL A 204 -2.88 -8.27 -5.00
N VAL A 205 -3.50 -8.11 -3.83
CA VAL A 205 -3.48 -9.14 -2.76
C VAL A 205 -4.08 -10.45 -3.24
N ALA A 206 -5.21 -10.43 -3.94
CA ALA A 206 -5.85 -11.66 -4.43
C ALA A 206 -4.93 -12.44 -5.38
N ALA A 207 -4.20 -11.74 -6.26
CA ALA A 207 -3.28 -12.37 -7.19
C ALA A 207 -2.00 -12.90 -6.50
N GLN A 208 -1.35 -12.08 -5.65
CA GLN A 208 -0.09 -12.44 -4.99
C GLN A 208 -0.27 -13.46 -3.86
N TYR A 209 -1.40 -13.43 -3.17
CA TYR A 209 -1.72 -14.28 -2.02
C TYR A 209 -2.86 -15.25 -2.40
N LEU A 210 -4.01 -15.06 -1.78
CA LEU A 210 -5.28 -15.74 -2.01
C LEU A 210 -6.38 -14.69 -1.91
N SER A 211 -7.44 -14.84 -2.70
CA SER A 211 -8.66 -14.06 -2.54
C SER A 211 -9.40 -14.43 -1.24
N GLY A 212 -10.32 -13.55 -0.83
CA GLY A 212 -11.17 -13.77 0.36
C GLY A 212 -11.89 -15.12 0.38
N PRO A 213 -12.55 -15.54 -0.73
CA PRO A 213 -13.16 -16.86 -0.84
C PRO A 213 -12.14 -18.01 -0.83
N GLU A 214 -11.05 -17.90 -1.60
CA GLU A 214 -10.02 -18.96 -1.67
C GLU A 214 -9.41 -19.23 -0.29
N MET A 215 -9.12 -18.20 0.52
CA MET A 215 -8.58 -18.36 1.88
C MET A 215 -9.46 -19.20 2.81
N ARG A 216 -10.75 -19.37 2.51
CA ARG A 216 -11.69 -20.16 3.32
C ARG A 216 -12.01 -21.52 2.72
N ASP A 217 -11.56 -21.78 1.50
CA ASP A 217 -11.80 -23.05 0.84
C ASP A 217 -10.63 -24.00 1.07
N PHE A 218 -10.69 -24.73 2.18
CA PHE A 218 -9.72 -25.76 2.52
C PHE A 218 -9.91 -27.08 1.75
N THR A 219 -10.86 -27.14 0.80
CA THR A 219 -11.07 -28.35 -0.02
C THR A 219 -10.14 -28.40 -1.23
N GLN A 220 -9.52 -27.28 -1.56
CA GLN A 220 -8.63 -27.12 -2.71
C GLN A 220 -7.40 -26.31 -2.33
N GLU A 221 -6.26 -26.62 -2.94
CA GLU A 221 -5.07 -25.77 -2.88
C GLU A 221 -4.96 -24.98 -4.19
N PHE A 222 -5.08 -23.65 -4.12
CA PHE A 222 -5.10 -22.76 -5.29
C PHE A 222 -3.69 -22.36 -5.76
N ARG A 223 -2.66 -22.78 -5.01
CA ARG A 223 -1.26 -22.42 -5.22
C ARG A 223 -0.40 -23.68 -5.10
N ALA A 224 0.87 -23.57 -5.50
CA ALA A 224 1.82 -24.70 -5.42
C ALA A 224 2.17 -25.11 -3.98
N ILE A 225 1.91 -24.24 -3.00
CA ILE A 225 2.07 -24.49 -1.57
C ILE A 225 0.70 -24.48 -0.90
N THR A 226 0.57 -25.25 0.18
CA THR A 226 -0.71 -25.41 0.89
C THR A 226 -1.10 -24.14 1.64
N HIS A 227 -2.38 -24.00 1.98
CA HIS A 227 -2.87 -22.95 2.89
C HIS A 227 -2.01 -22.86 4.16
N LEU A 228 -1.66 -23.98 4.79
CA LEU A 228 -0.82 -23.98 5.99
C LEU A 228 0.58 -23.41 5.73
N GLN A 229 1.19 -23.73 4.59
CA GLN A 229 2.50 -23.19 4.22
C GLN A 229 2.43 -21.69 3.91
N ILE A 230 1.37 -21.26 3.23
CA ILE A 230 1.09 -19.84 2.96
C ILE A 230 0.96 -19.07 4.28
N GLU A 231 0.13 -19.55 5.20
CA GLU A 231 -0.08 -18.91 6.50
C GLU A 231 1.17 -18.93 7.39
N LEU A 232 2.00 -19.97 7.30
CA LEU A 232 3.29 -20.01 8.00
C LEU A 232 4.24 -18.90 7.51
N LEU A 233 4.32 -18.70 6.19
CA LEU A 233 5.12 -17.63 5.60
C LEU A 233 4.54 -16.25 5.96
N ALA A 234 3.22 -16.09 5.84
CA ALA A 234 2.52 -14.85 6.19
C ALA A 234 2.74 -14.49 7.68
N ALA A 235 2.59 -15.44 8.59
CA ALA A 235 2.83 -15.25 10.02
C ALA A 235 4.29 -14.84 10.31
N ARG A 236 5.26 -15.43 9.61
CA ARG A 236 6.67 -15.04 9.75
C ARG A 236 6.92 -13.61 9.27
N VAL A 237 6.36 -13.25 8.11
CA VAL A 237 6.46 -11.88 7.56
C VAL A 237 5.80 -10.87 8.50
N SER A 238 4.60 -11.17 9.01
CA SER A 238 3.89 -10.33 9.99
C SER A 238 4.69 -10.14 11.27
N ALA A 239 5.31 -11.20 11.80
CA ALA A 239 6.15 -11.11 12.99
C ALA A 239 7.41 -10.25 12.76
N LEU A 240 8.05 -10.36 11.60
CA LEU A 240 9.23 -9.56 11.25
C LEU A 240 8.90 -8.07 11.04
N ASN A 241 7.69 -7.78 10.54
CA ASN A 241 7.22 -6.40 10.29
C ASN A 241 6.38 -5.84 11.45
N GLN A 242 6.23 -6.58 12.55
CA GLN A 242 5.42 -6.20 13.72
C GLN A 242 3.97 -5.82 13.34
N CYS A 243 3.37 -6.55 12.39
CA CYS A 243 1.98 -6.36 12.01
C CYS A 243 1.07 -6.98 13.08
N THR A 244 0.67 -6.20 14.08
CA THR A 244 -0.20 -6.62 15.18
C THR A 244 -1.59 -5.99 15.07
N TYR A 245 -2.62 -6.71 15.52
CA TYR A 245 -3.99 -6.21 15.68
C TYR A 245 -4.24 -5.67 17.09
#